data_AF-A0A8H4UVV3-F1
#
_entry.id   AF-A0A8H4UVV3-F1
#
_cell.length_a   1.000
_cell.length_b   1.000
_cell.length_c   1.000
_cell.angle_alpha   90.00
_cell.angle_beta   90.00
_cell.angle_gamma   90.00
#
_symmetry.space_group_name_H-M   'P 1'
#
loop_
_entity.id
_entity.type
_entity.pdbx_description
1 polymer ?
#
loop_
_entity_poly.entity_id
_entity_poly.type
_entity_poly.pdbx_seq_one_letter_code
_entity_poly.pdbx_strand_id
1 'polypeptide(L)'
;MGEGKSSVIVPIVAAALADGSCLVRVLVAKPQSRQMLHMLVSKLGGLLGRRIYQLPVSRSLRIGISEADEIERMCRDCMKTGGILLVQPEHILSLRLMCLESFIVGKTEIGRSIFRTLRLFRNSSRDVVDESDENFSVKFELIYTMGTQQPLEFSPERWIVVQQILELVRKYALEMKEKFARYIEVDQRQPGRFPRIRLLHDRAARKLLQQIAQHICENDIDSLAISRQTENSRKAILKYILNPELSAQEIDAVENEGPSSFWNDSTKDALLLL
;
A
#
# COMPACT_ATOMS: atom_id res chain seq x y z
N MET A 1 -1.58 28.96 -8.45
CA MET A 1 -0.50 28.49 -9.34
C MET A 1 -0.94 28.74 -10.77
N GLY A 2 -0.18 29.52 -11.57
CA GLY A 2 -0.67 30.01 -12.86
C GLY A 2 0.40 30.64 -13.77
N GLU A 3 1.69 30.40 -13.52
CA GLU A 3 2.77 31.04 -14.28
C GLU A 3 3.14 30.30 -15.58
N GLY A 4 2.37 29.28 -15.97
CA GLY A 4 2.58 28.59 -17.24
C GLY A 4 3.77 27.62 -17.27
N LYS A 5 4.31 27.19 -16.12
CA LYS A 5 5.38 26.18 -16.07
C LYS A 5 4.98 24.91 -16.83
N SER A 6 3.81 24.35 -16.53
CA SER A 6 3.32 23.14 -17.19
C SER A 6 2.96 23.36 -18.67
N SER A 7 2.51 24.56 -19.06
CA SER A 7 2.14 24.86 -20.45
C SER A 7 3.33 25.20 -21.35
N VAL A 8 4.50 25.48 -20.78
CA VAL A 8 5.73 25.80 -21.51
C VAL A 8 6.75 24.66 -21.41
N ILE A 9 7.06 24.20 -20.19
CA ILE A 9 8.16 23.25 -19.95
C ILE A 9 7.79 21.85 -20.44
N VAL A 10 6.59 21.34 -20.09
CA VAL A 10 6.19 19.97 -20.44
C VAL A 10 6.19 19.75 -21.95
N PRO A 11 5.62 20.63 -22.80
CA PRO A 11 5.67 20.46 -24.25
C PRO A 11 7.10 20.50 -24.83
N ILE A 12 7.94 21.41 -24.35
CA ILE A 12 9.32 21.56 -24.84
C ILE A 12 10.11 20.30 -24.53
N VAL A 13 10.05 19.84 -23.28
CA VAL A 13 10.76 18.63 -22.84
C VAL A 13 10.21 17.40 -23.56
N ALA A 14 8.89 17.25 -23.65
CA ALA A 14 8.29 16.09 -24.33
C ALA A 14 8.66 16.06 -25.82
N ALA A 15 8.67 17.21 -26.51
CA ALA A 15 9.08 17.29 -27.91
C ALA A 15 10.57 16.97 -28.12
N ALA A 16 11.44 17.43 -27.22
CA ALA A 16 12.87 17.17 -27.28
C ALA A 16 13.21 15.70 -27.01
N LEU A 17 12.46 15.04 -26.12
CA LEU A 17 12.66 13.63 -25.79
C LEU A 17 12.04 12.66 -26.80
N ALA A 18 11.03 13.09 -27.57
CA ALA A 18 10.27 12.23 -28.49
C ALA A 18 10.98 12.06 -29.85
N ASP A 19 12.20 11.53 -29.80
CA ASP A 19 13.08 11.30 -30.96
C ASP A 19 12.92 9.91 -31.60
N GLY A 20 12.10 9.04 -30.99
CA GLY A 20 11.86 7.67 -31.44
C GLY A 20 12.75 6.61 -30.79
N SER A 21 13.75 7.01 -29.99
CA SER A 21 14.65 6.10 -29.27
C SER A 21 14.00 5.47 -28.03
N CYS A 22 13.00 6.15 -27.45
CA CYS A 22 12.24 5.69 -26.30
C CYS A 22 10.81 6.25 -26.32
N LEU A 23 9.92 5.60 -25.59
CA LEU A 23 8.54 6.03 -25.41
C LEU A 23 8.49 7.21 -24.43
N VAL A 24 8.11 8.40 -24.91
CA VAL A 24 7.90 9.56 -24.04
C VAL A 24 6.51 9.50 -23.43
N ARG A 25 6.46 9.55 -22.09
CA ARG A 25 5.21 9.54 -21.33
C ARG A 25 5.08 10.81 -20.52
N VAL A 26 3.95 11.49 -20.63
CA VAL A 26 3.60 12.61 -19.77
C VAL A 26 2.65 12.08 -18.70
N LEU A 27 3.09 12.11 -17.44
CA LEU A 27 2.31 11.66 -16.28
C LEU A 27 1.66 12.85 -15.60
N VAL A 28 0.35 12.77 -15.43
CA VAL A 28 -0.47 13.80 -14.79
C VAL A 28 -1.54 13.20 -13.90
N ALA A 29 -1.94 13.95 -12.88
CA ALA A 29 -3.05 13.55 -12.04
C ALA A 29 -4.36 13.60 -12.85
N LYS A 30 -5.31 12.74 -12.47
CA LYS A 30 -6.64 12.65 -13.12
C LYS A 30 -7.35 13.99 -13.28
N PRO A 31 -7.36 14.92 -12.29
CA PRO A 31 -8.00 16.23 -12.46
C PRO A 31 -7.38 17.09 -13.57
N GLN A 32 -6.06 17.01 -13.76
CA GLN A 32 -5.31 17.83 -14.72
C GLN A 32 -5.26 17.20 -16.12
N SER A 33 -5.60 15.92 -16.25
CA SER A 33 -5.40 15.15 -17.48
C SER A 33 -6.08 15.74 -18.73
N ARG A 34 -7.33 16.23 -18.61
CA ARG A 34 -8.03 16.87 -19.73
C ARG A 34 -7.36 18.17 -20.17
N GLN A 35 -6.95 18.99 -19.20
CA GLN A 35 -6.26 20.26 -19.46
C GLN A 35 -4.90 20.01 -20.14
N MET A 36 -4.13 19.05 -19.62
CA MET A 36 -2.85 18.64 -20.20
C MET A 36 -3.03 18.11 -21.62
N LEU A 37 -4.06 17.30 -21.88
CA LEU A 37 -4.36 16.80 -23.23
C LEU A 37 -4.60 17.95 -24.22
N HIS A 38 -5.49 18.89 -23.88
CA HIS A 38 -5.80 20.02 -24.74
C HIS A 38 -4.54 20.86 -25.02
N MET A 39 -3.72 21.06 -24.00
CA MET A 39 -2.47 21.81 -24.09
C MET A 39 -1.47 21.10 -25.02
N LEU A 40 -1.21 19.79 -24.82
CA LEU A 40 -0.31 19.01 -25.67
C LEU A 40 -0.80 18.95 -27.12
N VAL A 41 -2.10 18.73 -27.34
CA VAL A 41 -2.68 18.72 -28.70
C VAL A 41 -2.51 20.08 -29.39
N SER A 42 -2.81 21.18 -28.68
CA SER A 42 -2.67 22.53 -29.21
C SER A 42 -1.21 22.88 -29.56
N LYS A 43 -0.25 22.52 -28.69
CA LYS A 43 1.16 22.91 -28.84
C LYS A 43 1.95 21.98 -29.76
N LEU A 44 1.69 20.69 -29.69
CA LEU A 44 2.51 19.66 -30.33
C LEU A 44 1.79 19.01 -31.52
N GLY A 45 0.47 18.81 -31.42
CA GLY A 45 -0.34 18.25 -32.51
C GLY A 45 -0.49 19.20 -33.70
N GLY A 46 -0.51 20.52 -33.45
CA GLY A 46 -0.50 21.54 -34.49
C GLY A 46 0.90 21.76 -35.07
N LEU A 47 1.66 22.68 -34.45
CA LEU A 47 2.92 23.22 -35.00
C LEU A 47 4.00 22.18 -35.31
N LEU A 48 4.06 21.09 -34.54
CA LEU A 48 5.09 20.06 -34.69
C LEU A 48 4.56 18.75 -35.32
N GLY A 49 3.25 18.65 -35.57
CA GLY A 49 2.64 17.43 -36.13
C GLY A 49 2.80 16.17 -35.27
N ARG A 50 3.02 16.33 -33.95
CA ARG A 50 3.25 15.21 -33.02
C ARG A 50 1.93 14.65 -32.52
N ARG A 51 1.70 13.36 -32.73
CA ARG A 51 0.48 12.69 -32.25
C ARG A 51 0.52 12.49 -30.74
N ILE A 52 -0.58 12.88 -30.08
CA ILE A 52 -0.80 12.62 -28.65
C ILE A 52 -1.64 11.35 -28.50
N TYR A 53 -1.08 10.37 -27.81
CA TYR A 53 -1.70 9.08 -27.51
C TYR A 53 -2.25 9.10 -26.08
N GLN A 54 -3.31 8.33 -25.83
CA GLN A 54 -3.83 8.09 -24.49
C GLN A 54 -3.90 6.59 -24.26
N LEU A 55 -3.54 6.15 -23.06
CA LEU A 55 -3.64 4.74 -22.70
C LEU A 55 -5.12 4.39 -22.41
N PRO A 56 -5.75 3.48 -23.17
CA PRO A 56 -7.17 3.17 -23.02
C PRO A 56 -7.35 2.13 -21.91
N VAL A 57 -6.93 2.43 -20.68
CA VAL A 57 -6.98 1.49 -19.57
C VAL A 57 -7.82 2.07 -18.45
N SER A 58 -8.78 1.29 -17.97
CA SER A 58 -9.55 1.59 -16.78
C SER A 58 -9.81 0.31 -16.00
N ARG A 59 -10.19 0.43 -14.73
CA ARG A 59 -10.53 -0.71 -13.88
C ARG A 59 -11.67 -1.56 -14.45
N SER A 60 -12.65 -0.95 -15.11
CA SER A 60 -13.81 -1.66 -15.67
C SER A 60 -13.50 -2.36 -17.00
N LEU A 61 -12.34 -2.08 -17.60
CA LEU A 61 -11.95 -2.66 -18.86
C LEU A 61 -11.54 -4.12 -18.66
N ARG A 62 -12.27 -5.03 -19.29
CA ARG A 62 -11.83 -6.42 -19.42
C ARG A 62 -10.93 -6.52 -20.64
N ILE A 63 -9.62 -6.56 -20.39
CA ILE A 63 -8.62 -6.69 -21.45
C ILE A 63 -8.58 -8.17 -21.88
N GLY A 64 -9.03 -8.44 -23.11
CA GLY A 64 -8.76 -9.70 -23.79
C GLY A 64 -7.37 -9.69 -24.43
N ILE A 65 -7.00 -10.79 -25.09
CA ILE A 65 -5.68 -10.90 -25.74
C ILE A 65 -5.51 -9.87 -26.86
N SER A 66 -6.56 -9.65 -27.65
CA SER A 66 -6.56 -8.69 -28.77
C SER A 66 -6.35 -7.26 -28.26
N GLU A 67 -7.05 -6.89 -27.19
CA GLU A 67 -6.92 -5.57 -26.58
C GLU A 67 -5.54 -5.37 -25.95
N ALA A 68 -4.96 -6.40 -25.34
CA ALA A 68 -3.61 -6.34 -24.78
C ALA A 68 -2.55 -6.12 -25.87
N ASP A 69 -2.67 -6.85 -26.98
CA ASP A 69 -1.78 -6.71 -28.14
C ASP A 69 -1.94 -5.34 -28.82
N GLU A 70 -3.16 -4.81 -28.86
CA GLU A 70 -3.44 -3.47 -29.38
C GLU A 70 -2.77 -2.38 -28.55
N ILE A 71 -2.83 -2.49 -27.22
CA ILE A 71 -2.16 -1.57 -26.31
C ILE A 71 -0.65 -1.61 -26.55
N GLU A 72 -0.06 -2.80 -26.70
CA GLU A 72 1.37 -2.93 -27.00
C GLU A 72 1.71 -2.25 -28.33
N ARG A 73 0.94 -2.55 -29.39
CA ARG A 73 1.13 -1.98 -30.73
C ARG A 73 1.05 -0.46 -30.70
N MET A 74 0.02 0.09 -30.08
CA MET A 74 -0.17 1.53 -29.90
C MET A 74 1.04 2.18 -29.20
N CYS A 75 1.56 1.56 -28.14
CA CYS A 75 2.73 2.09 -27.42
C CYS A 75 4.00 2.05 -28.29
N ARG A 76 4.19 0.98 -29.07
CA ARG A 76 5.33 0.88 -30.02
C ARG A 76 5.22 1.88 -31.16
N ASP A 77 4.02 2.09 -31.69
CA ASP A 77 3.78 3.06 -32.75
C ASP A 77 3.96 4.49 -32.24
N CYS A 78 3.49 4.79 -31.02
CA CYS A 78 3.76 6.04 -30.33
C CYS A 78 5.26 6.31 -30.20
N MET A 79 6.03 5.31 -29.77
CA MET A 79 7.49 5.40 -29.72
C MET A 79 8.08 5.65 -31.11
N LYS A 80 7.82 4.80 -32.12
CA LYS A 80 8.43 4.89 -33.46
C LYS A 80 8.15 6.21 -34.17
N THR A 81 6.96 6.77 -34.00
CA THR A 81 6.54 8.03 -34.63
C THR A 81 7.02 9.26 -33.85
N GLY A 82 7.70 9.07 -32.71
CA GLY A 82 8.02 10.15 -31.78
C GLY A 82 6.76 10.87 -31.30
N GLY A 83 5.68 10.11 -31.09
CA GLY A 83 4.47 10.58 -30.43
C GLY A 83 4.69 10.71 -28.92
N ILE A 84 3.67 11.24 -28.25
CA ILE A 84 3.69 11.44 -26.80
C ILE A 84 2.52 10.69 -26.19
N LEU A 85 2.79 9.84 -25.21
CA LEU A 85 1.76 9.10 -24.49
C LEU A 85 1.37 9.85 -23.22
N LEU A 86 0.15 10.37 -23.18
CA LEU A 86 -0.43 10.94 -21.96
C LEU A 86 -0.95 9.80 -21.06
N VAL A 87 -0.42 9.72 -19.85
CA VAL A 87 -0.69 8.63 -18.90
C VAL A 87 -1.09 9.20 -17.55
N GLN A 88 -1.99 8.51 -16.86
CA GLN A 88 -2.28 8.74 -15.45
C GLN A 88 -1.66 7.62 -14.63
N PRO A 89 -1.16 7.88 -13.41
CA PRO A 89 -0.66 6.82 -12.53
C PRO A 89 -1.62 5.64 -12.38
N GLU A 90 -2.93 5.91 -12.33
CA GLU A 90 -3.99 4.89 -12.24
C GLU A 90 -4.00 3.91 -13.41
N HIS A 91 -3.64 4.35 -14.63
CA HIS A 91 -3.59 3.47 -15.79
C HIS A 91 -2.42 2.49 -15.72
N ILE A 92 -1.25 2.96 -15.25
CA ILE A 92 -0.05 2.10 -15.09
C ILE A 92 -0.31 1.06 -14.00
N LEU A 93 -0.87 1.49 -12.88
CA LEU A 93 -1.17 0.60 -11.77
C LEU A 93 -2.24 -0.42 -12.15
N SER A 94 -3.27 -0.01 -12.90
CA SER A 94 -4.26 -0.93 -13.47
C SER A 94 -3.63 -1.98 -14.38
N LEU A 95 -2.74 -1.60 -15.30
CA LEU A 95 -2.03 -2.58 -16.14
C LEU A 95 -1.20 -3.56 -15.33
N ARG A 96 -0.49 -3.08 -14.29
CA ARG A 96 0.31 -3.95 -13.40
C ARG A 96 -0.57 -4.96 -12.68
N LEU A 97 -1.68 -4.52 -12.12
CA LEU A 97 -2.59 -5.38 -11.36
C LEU A 97 -3.33 -6.38 -12.28
N MET A 98 -3.79 -5.94 -13.46
CA MET A 98 -4.38 -6.84 -14.47
C MET A 98 -3.39 -7.89 -14.98
N CYS A 99 -2.10 -7.53 -15.11
CA CYS A 99 -1.05 -8.48 -15.47
C CYS A 99 -0.92 -9.59 -14.43
N LEU A 100 -0.82 -9.21 -13.14
CA LEU A 100 -0.74 -10.16 -12.02
C LEU A 100 -1.99 -11.02 -11.91
N GLU A 101 -3.18 -10.41 -11.96
CA GLU A 101 -4.47 -11.10 -11.96
C GLU A 101 -4.54 -12.14 -13.10
N SER A 102 -4.07 -11.78 -14.30
CA SER A 102 -4.08 -12.70 -15.45
C SER A 102 -3.26 -13.95 -15.18
N PHE A 103 -2.11 -13.85 -14.49
CA PHE A 103 -1.33 -15.02 -14.10
C PHE A 103 -2.02 -15.83 -12.99
N ILE A 104 -2.62 -15.16 -12.00
CA ILE A 104 -3.32 -15.83 -10.89
C ILE A 104 -4.53 -16.63 -11.38
N VAL A 105 -5.31 -16.07 -12.31
CA VAL A 105 -6.50 -16.71 -12.89
C VAL A 105 -6.15 -17.69 -14.02
N GLY A 106 -4.87 -17.88 -14.33
CA GLY A 106 -4.40 -18.82 -15.36
C GLY A 106 -4.50 -18.33 -16.81
N LYS A 107 -4.87 -17.06 -17.04
CA LYS A 107 -4.90 -16.39 -18.35
C LYS A 107 -3.50 -15.94 -18.79
N THR A 108 -2.60 -16.92 -18.89
CA THR A 108 -1.15 -16.69 -19.10
C THR A 108 -0.84 -15.91 -20.37
N GLU A 109 -1.57 -16.13 -21.46
CA GLU A 109 -1.33 -15.42 -22.73
C GLU A 109 -1.61 -13.91 -22.61
N ILE A 110 -2.72 -13.55 -21.97
CA ILE A 110 -3.09 -12.15 -21.70
C ILE A 110 -2.03 -11.53 -20.77
N GLY A 111 -1.67 -12.22 -19.71
CA GLY A 111 -0.62 -11.79 -18.79
C GLY A 111 0.71 -11.53 -19.49
N ARG A 112 1.13 -12.42 -20.40
CA ARG A 112 2.35 -12.24 -21.23
C ARG A 112 2.24 -11.02 -22.14
N SER A 113 1.10 -10.79 -22.78
CA SER A 113 0.91 -9.63 -23.65
C SER A 113 0.98 -8.31 -22.87
N ILE A 114 0.24 -8.20 -21.77
CA ILE A 114 0.29 -7.03 -20.87
C ILE A 114 1.72 -6.84 -20.33
N PHE A 115 2.41 -7.93 -19.98
CA PHE A 115 3.78 -7.90 -19.50
C PHE A 115 4.76 -7.32 -20.54
N ARG A 116 4.55 -7.56 -21.84
CA ARG A 116 5.38 -6.93 -22.89
C ARG A 116 5.24 -5.40 -22.89
N THR A 117 4.02 -4.88 -22.72
CA THR A 117 3.77 -3.43 -22.56
C THR A 117 4.44 -2.89 -21.29
N LEU A 118 4.29 -3.58 -20.15
CA LEU A 118 4.93 -3.17 -18.89
C LEU A 118 6.46 -3.19 -18.98
N ARG A 119 7.03 -4.16 -19.70
CA ARG A 119 8.47 -4.25 -19.98
C ARG A 119 8.94 -3.11 -20.87
N LEU A 120 8.15 -2.71 -21.89
CA LEU A 120 8.42 -1.54 -22.72
C LEU A 120 8.47 -0.26 -21.85
N PHE A 121 7.49 -0.09 -20.95
CA PHE A 121 7.47 1.04 -20.01
C PHE A 121 8.70 1.05 -19.10
N ARG A 122 9.14 -0.10 -18.61
CA ARG A 122 10.32 -0.17 -17.73
C ARG A 122 11.64 0.08 -18.46
N ASN A 123 11.80 -0.48 -19.67
CA ASN A 123 13.10 -0.57 -20.32
C ASN A 123 13.34 0.51 -21.37
N SER A 124 12.29 1.10 -21.92
CA SER A 124 12.37 1.96 -23.10
C SER A 124 11.38 3.12 -23.01
N SER A 125 11.29 3.77 -21.86
CA SER A 125 10.49 4.98 -21.70
C SER A 125 11.22 6.11 -20.97
N ARG A 126 10.76 7.34 -21.19
CA ARG A 126 11.14 8.53 -20.42
C ARG A 126 9.88 9.22 -19.94
N ASP A 127 9.84 9.46 -18.63
CA ASP A 127 8.68 10.01 -17.94
C ASP A 127 8.90 11.49 -17.64
N VAL A 128 7.95 12.32 -18.09
CA VAL A 128 7.83 13.72 -17.70
C VAL A 128 6.66 13.80 -16.74
N VAL A 129 6.93 14.10 -15.48
CA VAL A 129 5.93 14.15 -14.40
C VAL A 129 5.65 15.61 -14.07
N ASP A 130 4.40 16.03 -14.25
CA ASP A 130 3.90 17.32 -13.79
C ASP A 130 3.32 17.15 -12.37
N GLU A 131 3.44 18.14 -11.49
CA GLU A 131 2.95 18.08 -10.10
C GLU A 131 3.38 16.78 -9.36
N SER A 132 4.70 16.58 -9.26
CA SER A 132 5.28 15.33 -8.74
C SER A 132 4.95 15.03 -7.29
N ASP A 133 4.73 16.07 -6.47
CA ASP A 133 4.29 15.94 -5.08
C ASP A 133 2.88 15.33 -4.97
N GLU A 134 1.98 15.70 -5.87
CA GLU A 134 0.68 15.05 -6.01
C GLU A 134 0.83 13.64 -6.59
N ASN A 135 1.50 13.47 -7.73
CA ASN A 135 1.58 12.18 -8.43
C ASN A 135 2.32 11.08 -7.66
N PHE A 136 3.24 11.44 -6.76
CA PHE A 136 3.96 10.49 -5.90
C PHE A 136 3.40 10.40 -4.48
N SER A 137 2.25 11.02 -4.20
CA SER A 137 1.60 10.92 -2.90
C SER A 137 1.08 9.50 -2.65
N VAL A 138 1.32 8.98 -1.44
CA VAL A 138 0.82 7.67 -0.96
C VAL A 138 -0.70 7.55 -1.01
N LYS A 139 -1.42 8.67 -1.11
CA LYS A 139 -2.89 8.70 -1.25
C LYS A 139 -3.38 8.11 -2.59
N PHE A 140 -2.50 8.01 -3.59
CA PHE A 140 -2.84 7.50 -4.92
C PHE A 140 -2.53 6.01 -5.11
N GLU A 141 -2.20 5.29 -4.04
CA GLU A 141 -2.03 3.84 -4.12
C GLU A 141 -3.40 3.16 -4.33
N LEU A 142 -3.56 2.50 -5.48
CA LEU A 142 -4.75 1.71 -5.80
C LEU A 142 -4.50 0.25 -5.42
N ILE A 143 -5.15 -0.19 -4.36
CA ILE A 143 -5.21 -1.61 -3.98
C ILE A 143 -6.51 -2.18 -4.55
N TYR A 144 -6.40 -3.05 -5.55
CA TYR A 144 -7.56 -3.76 -6.10
C TYR A 144 -7.75 -5.09 -5.41
N THR A 145 -8.87 -5.24 -4.72
CA THR A 145 -9.34 -6.53 -4.23
C THR A 145 -9.78 -7.40 -5.41
N MET A 146 -9.48 -8.69 -5.33
CA MET A 146 -9.94 -9.70 -6.28
C MET A 146 -10.98 -10.62 -5.64
N GLY A 147 -11.84 -11.20 -6.46
CA GLY A 147 -12.88 -12.12 -6.00
C GLY A 147 -14.21 -11.44 -5.65
N THR A 148 -15.09 -12.20 -5.02
CA THR A 148 -16.37 -11.70 -4.51
C THR A 148 -16.14 -10.92 -3.22
N GLN A 149 -17.06 -10.00 -2.90
CA GLN A 149 -17.06 -9.35 -1.60
C GLN A 149 -17.20 -10.44 -0.52
N GLN A 150 -16.23 -10.50 0.37
CA GLN A 150 -16.21 -11.38 1.54
C GLN A 150 -16.02 -10.53 2.80
N PRO A 151 -16.39 -11.03 3.99
CA PRO A 151 -15.95 -10.45 5.24
C PRO A 151 -14.43 -10.28 5.26
N LEU A 152 -13.94 -9.25 5.93
CA LEU A 152 -12.50 -9.10 6.14
C LEU A 152 -11.99 -10.29 6.94
N GLU A 153 -10.77 -10.74 6.66
CA GLU A 153 -10.13 -11.80 7.44
C GLU A 153 -10.15 -11.46 8.94
N PHE A 154 -10.54 -12.45 9.74
CA PHE A 154 -10.70 -12.36 11.19
C PHE A 154 -11.71 -11.28 11.64
N SER A 155 -12.73 -11.00 10.84
CA SER A 155 -13.85 -10.12 11.21
C SER A 155 -14.87 -10.85 12.10
N PRO A 156 -15.41 -10.21 13.16
CA PRO A 156 -15.15 -8.83 13.63
C PRO A 156 -13.97 -8.69 14.61
N GLU A 157 -13.40 -9.79 15.07
CA GLU A 157 -12.42 -9.86 16.15
C GLU A 157 -11.20 -8.97 15.88
N ARG A 158 -10.79 -8.84 14.61
CA ARG A 158 -9.67 -8.01 14.16
C ARG A 158 -9.70 -6.59 14.71
N TRP A 159 -10.85 -5.92 14.66
CA TRP A 159 -10.96 -4.55 15.20
C TRP A 159 -11.33 -4.52 16.68
N ILE A 160 -11.94 -5.58 17.22
CA ILE A 160 -12.23 -5.70 18.65
C ILE A 160 -10.92 -5.83 19.43
N VAL A 161 -10.04 -6.75 19.03
CA VAL A 161 -8.72 -6.98 19.63
C VAL A 161 -7.88 -5.69 19.58
N VAL A 162 -7.82 -5.01 18.42
CA VAL A 162 -7.10 -3.73 18.30
C VAL A 162 -7.67 -2.67 19.24
N GLN A 163 -8.99 -2.58 19.39
CA GLN A 163 -9.62 -1.63 20.33
C GLN A 163 -9.29 -1.96 21.78
N GLN A 164 -9.32 -3.25 22.17
CA GLN A 164 -8.94 -3.68 23.52
C GLN A 164 -7.48 -3.35 23.82
N ILE A 165 -6.56 -3.59 22.88
CA ILE A 165 -5.15 -3.20 23.03
C ILE A 165 -5.02 -1.69 23.21
N LEU A 166 -5.74 -0.89 22.42
CA LEU A 166 -5.72 0.57 22.55
C LEU A 166 -6.26 1.02 23.92
N GLU A 167 -7.27 0.34 24.47
CA GLU A 167 -7.74 0.61 25.83
C GLU A 167 -6.68 0.32 26.89
N LEU A 168 -5.91 -0.76 26.73
CA LEU A 168 -4.76 -1.07 27.59
C LEU A 168 -3.66 -0.01 27.44
N VAL A 169 -3.35 0.42 26.22
CA VAL A 169 -2.41 1.51 25.95
C VAL A 169 -2.83 2.78 26.69
N ARG A 170 -4.11 3.16 26.60
CA ARG A 170 -4.65 4.33 27.34
C ARG A 170 -4.47 4.16 28.85
N LYS A 171 -4.86 3.01 29.40
CA LYS A 171 -4.78 2.72 30.84
C LYS A 171 -3.33 2.82 31.33
N TYR A 172 -2.43 2.05 30.73
CA TYR A 172 -1.04 1.96 31.19
C TYR A 172 -0.22 3.21 30.87
N ALA A 173 -0.54 3.95 29.81
CA ALA A 173 0.10 5.25 29.57
C ALA A 173 -0.22 6.27 30.66
N LEU A 174 -1.47 6.31 31.15
CA LEU A 174 -1.85 7.19 32.26
C LEU A 174 -1.16 6.79 33.56
N GLU A 175 -1.16 5.50 33.92
CA GLU A 175 -0.42 4.99 35.08
C GLU A 175 1.08 5.28 34.99
N MET A 176 1.64 5.19 33.79
CA MET A 176 3.06 5.49 33.54
C MET A 176 3.35 6.98 33.69
N LYS A 177 2.45 7.86 33.25
CA LYS A 177 2.61 9.31 33.44
C LYS A 177 2.69 9.69 34.93
N GLU A 178 1.88 9.06 35.77
CA GLU A 178 1.92 9.29 37.22
C GLU A 178 3.26 8.87 37.84
N LYS A 179 3.82 7.74 37.40
CA LYS A 179 5.07 7.19 37.96
C LYS A 179 6.34 7.74 37.31
N PHE A 180 6.27 8.16 36.04
CA PHE A 180 7.41 8.45 35.17
C PHE A 180 7.14 9.65 34.25
N ALA A 181 6.64 10.77 34.79
CA ALA A 181 6.26 11.96 34.02
C ALA A 181 7.35 12.53 33.09
N ARG A 182 8.63 12.26 33.35
CA ARG A 182 9.76 12.68 32.49
C ARG A 182 9.93 11.85 31.20
N TYR A 183 9.34 10.66 31.15
CA TYR A 183 9.56 9.69 30.08
C TYR A 183 8.37 9.55 29.13
N ILE A 184 7.20 10.07 29.51
CA ILE A 184 5.96 10.00 28.74
C ILE A 184 5.12 11.26 28.95
N GLU A 185 4.52 11.78 27.89
CA GLU A 185 3.48 12.80 27.94
C GLU A 185 2.15 12.18 27.52
N VAL A 186 1.11 12.42 28.32
CA VAL A 186 -0.26 11.99 27.99
C VAL A 186 -1.18 13.19 28.12
N ASP A 187 -1.85 13.54 27.02
CA ASP A 187 -2.82 14.63 26.95
C ASP A 187 -4.24 14.07 26.72
N GLN A 188 -5.11 14.27 27.72
CA GLN A 188 -6.49 13.79 27.74
C GLN A 188 -7.47 14.90 28.16
N ARG A 189 -7.29 16.10 27.61
CA ARG A 189 -8.09 17.28 27.99
C ARG A 189 -9.58 17.22 27.59
N GLN A 190 -9.98 16.34 26.67
CA GLN A 190 -11.35 16.29 26.14
C GLN A 190 -12.02 14.94 26.40
N PRO A 191 -13.24 14.91 26.99
CA PRO A 191 -14.04 13.69 27.10
C PRO A 191 -14.32 13.08 25.72
N GLY A 192 -14.36 11.75 25.64
CA GLY A 192 -14.67 11.02 24.39
C GLY A 192 -13.52 10.90 23.38
N ARG A 193 -12.33 11.44 23.68
CA ARG A 193 -11.15 11.36 22.80
C ARG A 193 -10.15 10.32 23.32
N PHE A 194 -9.53 9.58 22.40
CA PHE A 194 -8.33 8.79 22.71
C PHE A 194 -7.18 9.73 23.08
N PRO A 195 -6.44 9.50 24.18
CA PRO A 195 -5.41 10.42 24.63
C PRO A 195 -4.27 10.55 23.61
N ARG A 196 -3.71 11.74 23.49
CA ARG A 196 -2.47 11.92 22.73
C ARG A 196 -1.30 11.50 23.61
N ILE A 197 -0.62 10.43 23.22
CA ILE A 197 0.51 9.85 23.96
C ILE A 197 1.80 10.16 23.20
N ARG A 198 2.82 10.67 23.90
CA ARG A 198 4.18 10.83 23.38
C ARG A 198 5.16 10.10 24.28
N LEU A 199 5.85 9.12 23.74
CA LEU A 199 6.93 8.42 24.41
C LEU A 199 8.22 9.21 24.16
N LEU A 200 8.82 9.75 25.21
CA LEU A 200 10.01 10.61 25.11
C LEU A 200 11.32 9.80 25.15
N HIS A 201 11.25 8.51 25.47
CA HIS A 201 12.41 7.65 25.60
C HIS A 201 12.04 6.18 25.34
N ASP A 202 12.94 5.41 24.72
CA ASP A 202 12.76 3.97 24.45
C ASP A 202 12.48 3.12 25.69
N ARG A 203 12.94 3.56 26.87
CA ARG A 203 12.64 2.87 28.13
C ARG A 203 11.14 2.97 28.46
N ALA A 204 10.50 4.06 28.07
CA ALA A 204 9.05 4.23 28.22
C ALA A 204 8.29 3.26 27.31
N ALA A 205 8.69 3.19 26.05
CA ALA A 205 8.11 2.28 25.07
C ALA A 205 8.20 0.82 25.53
N ARG A 206 9.42 0.35 25.88
CA ARG A 206 9.65 -1.02 26.36
C ARG A 206 8.82 -1.37 27.59
N LYS A 207 8.75 -0.45 28.56
CA LYS A 207 8.00 -0.69 29.80
C LYS A 207 6.49 -0.70 29.57
N LEU A 208 5.98 0.19 28.70
CA LEU A 208 4.57 0.21 28.33
C LEU A 208 4.18 -1.08 27.60
N LEU A 209 4.96 -1.51 26.60
CA LEU A 209 4.77 -2.77 25.90
C LEU A 209 4.79 -3.97 26.87
N GLN A 210 5.78 -4.01 27.77
CA GLN A 210 5.88 -5.07 28.77
C GLN A 210 4.64 -5.13 29.68
N GLN A 211 4.11 -4.00 30.13
CA GLN A 211 2.91 -3.96 30.97
C GLN A 211 1.66 -4.42 30.21
N ILE A 212 1.52 -4.02 28.94
CA ILE A 212 0.39 -4.44 28.09
C ILE A 212 0.47 -5.94 27.81
N ALA A 213 1.61 -6.45 27.37
CA ALA A 213 1.78 -7.87 27.06
C ALA A 213 1.58 -8.73 28.31
N GLN A 214 2.10 -8.31 29.46
CA GLN A 214 1.87 -8.98 30.73
C GLN A 214 0.37 -8.99 31.09
N HIS A 215 -0.33 -7.86 30.91
CA HIS A 215 -1.77 -7.80 31.15
C HIS A 215 -2.55 -8.80 30.29
N ILE A 216 -2.23 -8.87 28.99
CA ILE A 216 -2.85 -9.79 28.03
C ILE A 216 -2.62 -11.24 28.46
N CYS A 217 -1.41 -11.60 28.87
CA CYS A 217 -1.10 -12.96 29.33
C CYS A 217 -1.73 -13.34 30.68
N GLU A 218 -2.12 -12.36 31.51
CA GLU A 218 -2.67 -12.57 32.86
C GLU A 218 -4.19 -12.46 32.92
N ASN A 219 -4.82 -11.60 32.11
CA ASN A 219 -6.24 -11.23 32.24
C ASN A 219 -7.09 -11.61 31.02
N ASP A 220 -6.48 -12.23 30.00
CA ASP A 220 -7.08 -12.51 28.69
C ASP A 220 -7.48 -11.25 27.92
N ILE A 221 -7.66 -11.41 26.61
CA ILE A 221 -8.39 -10.47 25.75
C ILE A 221 -9.37 -11.28 24.89
N ASP A 222 -10.28 -10.62 24.18
CA ASP A 222 -11.22 -11.32 23.32
C ASP A 222 -10.44 -12.16 22.31
N SER A 223 -10.91 -13.39 22.10
CA SER A 223 -10.26 -14.40 21.25
C SER A 223 -8.91 -14.94 21.73
N LEU A 224 -8.40 -14.51 22.90
CA LEU A 224 -7.14 -14.99 23.46
C LEU A 224 -7.24 -15.29 24.97
N ALA A 225 -7.60 -16.53 25.30
CA ALA A 225 -7.64 -17.03 26.67
C ALA A 225 -6.25 -17.54 27.16
N ILE A 226 -5.25 -16.65 27.16
CA ILE A 226 -3.85 -16.97 27.49
C ILE A 226 -3.67 -17.31 28.98
N SER A 227 -4.44 -16.70 29.88
CA SER A 227 -4.39 -16.89 31.32
C SER A 227 -4.60 -18.35 31.75
N ARG A 228 -5.35 -19.10 30.94
CA ARG A 228 -5.68 -20.53 31.15
C ARG A 228 -4.55 -21.48 30.75
N GLN A 229 -3.53 -20.98 30.06
CA GLN A 229 -2.39 -21.76 29.61
C GLN A 229 -1.40 -22.04 30.76
N THR A 230 -0.56 -23.06 30.57
CA THR A 230 0.50 -23.38 31.54
C THR A 230 1.45 -22.19 31.74
N GLU A 231 2.13 -22.12 32.88
CA GLU A 231 3.09 -21.05 33.14
C GLU A 231 4.20 -20.97 32.08
N ASN A 232 4.64 -22.13 31.58
CA ASN A 232 5.65 -22.21 30.51
C ASN A 232 5.10 -21.65 29.20
N SER A 233 3.88 -22.01 28.82
CA SER A 233 3.22 -21.49 27.61
C SER A 233 2.98 -19.98 27.72
N ARG A 234 2.54 -19.47 28.87
CA ARG A 234 2.36 -18.03 29.09
C ARG A 234 3.67 -17.25 28.96
N LYS A 235 4.78 -17.79 29.50
CA LYS A 235 6.12 -17.19 29.33
C LYS A 235 6.58 -17.21 27.87
N ALA A 236 6.31 -18.30 27.14
CA ALA A 236 6.62 -18.41 25.71
C ALA A 236 5.84 -17.37 24.89
N ILE A 237 4.52 -17.28 25.11
CA ILE A 237 3.64 -16.29 24.45
C ILE A 237 4.06 -14.85 24.79
N LEU A 238 4.35 -14.56 26.07
CA LEU A 238 4.83 -13.23 26.48
C LEU A 238 6.13 -12.84 25.75
N LYS A 239 7.05 -13.80 25.60
CA LYS A 239 8.29 -13.59 24.85
C LYS A 239 8.03 -13.40 23.36
N TYR A 240 7.10 -14.17 22.81
CA TYR A 240 6.67 -14.10 21.41
C TYR A 240 6.12 -12.70 21.07
N ILE A 241 5.31 -12.11 21.96
CA ILE A 241 4.75 -10.76 21.78
C ILE A 241 5.83 -9.66 21.92
N LEU A 242 6.77 -9.81 22.86
CA LEU A 242 7.71 -8.73 23.20
C LEU A 242 8.97 -8.67 22.35
N ASN A 243 9.36 -9.79 21.72
CA ASN A 243 10.63 -9.89 21.01
C ASN A 243 10.42 -9.95 19.48
N PRO A 244 10.88 -8.95 18.71
CA PRO A 244 10.79 -8.98 17.26
C PRO A 244 11.73 -10.01 16.59
N GLU A 245 12.78 -10.46 17.29
CA GLU A 245 13.77 -11.41 16.78
C GLU A 245 13.73 -12.71 17.60
N LEU A 246 12.85 -13.63 17.21
CA LEU A 246 12.68 -14.92 17.86
C LEU A 246 13.57 -15.99 17.22
N SER A 247 14.09 -16.91 18.03
CA SER A 247 14.73 -18.13 17.51
C SER A 247 13.70 -19.17 17.06
N ALA A 248 14.08 -20.11 16.20
CA ALA A 248 13.18 -21.16 15.73
C ALA A 248 12.57 -21.99 16.88
N GLN A 249 13.31 -22.19 17.98
CA GLN A 249 12.81 -22.88 19.17
C GLN A 249 11.74 -22.06 19.93
N GLU A 250 11.87 -20.74 19.93
CA GLU A 250 10.90 -19.85 20.60
C GLU A 250 9.61 -19.72 19.80
N ILE A 251 9.71 -19.77 18.47
CA ILE A 251 8.57 -19.84 17.56
C ILE A 251 7.84 -21.18 17.76
N ASP A 252 8.57 -22.29 17.69
CA ASP A 252 8.00 -23.64 17.85
C ASP A 252 7.34 -23.85 19.23
N ALA A 253 7.85 -23.19 20.28
CA ALA A 253 7.25 -23.23 21.62
C ALA A 253 5.83 -22.64 21.68
N VAL A 254 5.43 -21.81 20.71
CA VAL A 254 4.10 -21.21 20.59
C VAL A 254 3.32 -21.84 19.45
N GLU A 255 3.95 -22.01 18.28
CA GLU A 255 3.30 -22.43 17.02
C GLU A 255 3.17 -23.95 16.83
N ASN A 256 3.46 -24.77 17.84
CA ASN A 256 3.35 -26.23 17.69
C ASN A 256 1.91 -26.63 17.32
N GLU A 257 1.72 -27.60 16.44
CA GLU A 257 0.39 -28.07 16.02
C GLU A 257 -0.04 -29.32 16.81
N GLY A 258 -0.06 -29.20 18.14
CA GLY A 258 -0.53 -30.25 19.05
C GLY A 258 -2.02 -30.13 19.41
N PRO A 259 -2.68 -31.23 19.84
CA PRO A 259 -4.09 -31.22 20.25
C PRO A 259 -4.39 -30.36 21.49
N SER A 260 -3.37 -29.95 22.24
CA SER A 260 -3.45 -29.00 23.35
C SER A 260 -2.70 -27.69 23.07
N SER A 261 -2.44 -27.39 21.79
CA SER A 261 -1.72 -26.19 21.41
C SER A 261 -2.57 -24.94 21.54
N PHE A 262 -1.90 -23.87 21.99
CA PHE A 262 -2.47 -22.54 21.94
C PHE A 262 -2.55 -22.00 20.52
N TRP A 263 -1.78 -22.53 19.56
CA TRP A 263 -1.78 -22.10 18.17
C TRP A 263 -2.73 -22.96 17.34
N ASN A 264 -3.95 -22.46 17.11
CA ASN A 264 -4.97 -23.12 16.31
C ASN A 264 -5.83 -22.07 15.58
N ASP A 265 -6.78 -22.51 14.77
CA ASP A 265 -7.63 -21.64 13.94
C ASP A 265 -8.40 -20.56 14.73
N SER A 266 -8.63 -20.74 16.04
CA SER A 266 -9.36 -19.78 16.86
C SER A 266 -8.49 -18.68 17.49
N THR A 267 -7.18 -18.90 17.60
CA THR A 267 -6.26 -18.05 18.38
C THR A 267 -5.10 -17.51 17.55
N LYS A 268 -4.72 -18.18 16.45
CA LYS A 268 -3.59 -17.82 15.59
C LYS A 268 -3.70 -16.39 15.08
N ASP A 269 -4.83 -16.05 14.46
CA ASP A 269 -5.03 -14.73 13.85
C ASP A 269 -5.04 -13.62 14.91
N ALA A 270 -5.58 -13.90 16.09
CA ALA A 270 -5.59 -12.97 17.20
C ALA A 270 -4.17 -12.74 17.75
N LEU A 271 -3.36 -13.80 17.86
CA LEU A 271 -1.98 -13.72 18.34
C LEU A 271 -1.06 -13.01 17.34
N LEU A 272 -1.26 -13.23 16.04
CA LEU A 272 -0.52 -12.55 14.96
C LEU A 272 -0.84 -11.05 14.84
N LEU A 273 -1.91 -10.58 15.49
CA LEU A 273 -2.23 -9.15 15.58
C LEU A 273 -1.52 -8.43 16.74
N LEU A 274 -0.95 -9.16 17.70
CA LEU A 274 -0.21 -8.61 18.84
C LEU A 274 1.24 -8.29 18.50
#